data_AF-A0A853IF68-F1
#
_entry.id   AF-A0A853IF68-F1
#
_cell.length_a   1.000
_cell.length_b   1.000
_cell.length_c   1.000
_cell.angle_alpha   90.00
_cell.angle_beta   90.00
_cell.angle_gamma   90.00
#
_symmetry.space_group_name_H-M   'P 1'
#
loop_
_entity.id
_entity.type
_entity.pdbx_description
1 polymer ?
#
loop_
_entity_poly.entity_id
_entity_poly.type
_entity_poly.pdbx_seq_one_letter_code
_entity_poly.pdbx_strand_id
1 'polypeptide(L)'
;MNECSIFMQHLYLELSKQQYSQLVAKGVPEDLLKTLTEHGLIEQQRLISRAEKFISYSFDFESLKRELKIAKNKKDRHQIEREFIALDASADMMKTLFAMHPKVYTSLRKMADKTNLTKQRNYTDEQESQVISLWERLKGTDKDKYLDISKTTGISLRLVWKIITNQNNNKQMKINLG
;
A
#
# COMPACT_ATOMS: atom_id res chain seq x y z
N MET A 1 37.89 -5.99 6.10
CA MET A 1 37.73 -5.30 4.80
C MET A 1 36.64 -4.26 5.00
N ASN A 2 36.92 -2.97 4.80
CA ASN A 2 35.95 -1.90 5.07
C ASN A 2 34.92 -1.77 3.94
N GLU A 3 33.77 -1.15 4.23
CA GLU A 3 32.64 -1.00 3.30
C GLU A 3 33.03 -0.24 2.02
N CYS A 4 33.94 0.75 2.14
CA CYS A 4 34.49 1.48 1.00
C CYS A 4 35.30 0.59 0.05
N SER A 5 36.08 -0.36 0.59
CA SER A 5 36.83 -1.34 -0.19
C SER A 5 35.89 -2.29 -0.94
N ILE A 6 34.81 -2.72 -0.28
CA ILE A 6 33.79 -3.60 -0.88
C ILE A 6 33.11 -2.89 -2.05
N PHE A 7 32.76 -1.62 -1.89
CA PHE A 7 32.18 -0.87 -3.00
C PHE A 7 33.18 -0.64 -4.14
N MET A 8 34.44 -0.31 -3.85
CA MET A 8 35.44 -0.17 -4.92
C MET A 8 35.65 -1.48 -5.68
N GLN A 9 35.62 -2.62 -4.99
CA GLN A 9 35.64 -3.93 -5.64
C GLN A 9 34.41 -4.13 -6.53
N HIS A 10 33.21 -3.80 -6.04
CA HIS A 10 31.99 -3.85 -6.84
C HIS A 10 32.04 -2.91 -8.05
N LEU A 11 32.60 -1.70 -7.90
CA LEU A 11 32.75 -0.74 -8.99
C LEU A 11 33.65 -1.30 -10.10
N TYR A 12 34.81 -1.86 -9.75
CA TYR A 12 35.70 -2.50 -10.73
C TYR A 12 35.07 -3.74 -11.37
N LEU A 13 34.28 -4.50 -10.61
CA LEU A 13 33.53 -5.63 -11.16
C LEU A 13 32.48 -5.16 -12.19
N GLU A 14 31.73 -4.10 -11.91
CA GLU A 14 30.75 -3.56 -12.86
C GLU A 14 31.39 -2.90 -14.09
N LEU A 15 32.57 -2.27 -13.91
CA LEU A 15 33.40 -1.79 -15.01
C LEU A 15 33.86 -2.95 -15.93
N SER A 16 34.29 -4.07 -15.35
CA SER A 16 34.71 -5.25 -16.11
C SER A 16 33.57 -5.88 -16.92
N LYS A 17 32.32 -5.72 -16.47
CA LYS A 17 31.11 -6.16 -17.18
C LYS A 17 30.63 -5.16 -18.25
N GLN A 18 31.38 -4.08 -18.50
CA GLN A 18 31.04 -3.01 -19.44
C GLN A 18 29.69 -2.32 -19.16
N GLN A 19 29.25 -2.29 -17.89
CA GLN A 19 27.98 -1.67 -17.51
C GLN A 19 28.09 -0.15 -17.27
N TYR A 20 28.80 0.56 -18.17
CA TYR A 20 29.09 1.99 -18.05
C TYR A 20 27.84 2.85 -17.88
N SER A 21 26.78 2.54 -18.64
CA SER A 21 25.51 3.29 -18.60
C SER A 21 24.84 3.23 -17.23
N GLN A 22 24.98 2.13 -16.49
CA GLN A 22 24.41 1.99 -15.15
C GLN A 22 25.20 2.76 -14.10
N LEU A 23 26.51 2.88 -14.26
CA LEU A 23 27.38 3.63 -13.35
C LEU A 23 27.23 5.14 -13.54
N VAL A 24 27.08 5.59 -14.79
CA VAL A 24 26.73 6.99 -15.10
C VAL A 24 25.35 7.34 -14.53
N ALA A 25 24.35 6.46 -14.67
CA ALA A 25 23.03 6.66 -14.08
C ALA A 25 23.04 6.73 -12.54
N LYS A 26 24.06 6.14 -11.90
CA LYS A 26 24.31 6.23 -10.45
C LYS A 26 25.17 7.45 -10.05
N GLY A 27 25.48 8.32 -11.01
CA GLY A 27 26.17 9.60 -10.76
C GLY A 27 27.70 9.53 -10.80
N VAL A 28 28.29 8.44 -11.29
CA VAL A 28 29.75 8.38 -11.47
C VAL A 28 30.13 9.13 -12.76
N PRO A 29 31.04 10.12 -12.71
CA PRO A 29 31.47 10.88 -13.89
C PRO A 29 32.10 9.97 -14.96
N GLU A 30 31.79 10.21 -16.24
CA GLU A 30 32.22 9.35 -17.35
C GLU A 30 33.75 9.41 -17.58
N ASP A 31 34.34 10.58 -17.38
CA ASP A 31 35.79 10.82 -17.39
C ASP A 31 36.52 10.01 -16.31
N LEU A 32 35.93 9.90 -15.12
CA LEU A 32 36.46 9.06 -14.05
C LEU A 32 36.36 7.57 -14.41
N LEU A 33 35.26 7.13 -15.04
CA LEU A 33 35.11 5.74 -15.49
C LEU A 33 36.14 5.35 -16.55
N LYS A 34 36.42 6.24 -17.53
CA LYS A 34 37.47 6.03 -18.54
C LYS A 34 38.83 5.85 -17.88
N THR A 35 39.19 6.77 -16.98
CA THR A 35 40.44 6.69 -16.20
C THR A 35 40.50 5.40 -15.37
N LEU A 36 39.38 4.98 -14.77
CA LEU A 36 39.33 3.76 -13.96
C LEU A 36 39.54 2.48 -14.77
N THR A 37 39.15 2.46 -16.04
CA THR A 37 39.29 1.28 -16.93
C THR A 37 40.70 1.05 -17.45
N GLU A 38 41.53 2.09 -17.43
CA GLU A 38 42.92 2.02 -17.87
C GLU A 38 43.84 1.41 -16.80
N HIS A 39 43.37 1.28 -15.55
CA HIS A 39 44.17 0.77 -14.45
C HIS A 39 44.41 -0.74 -14.51
N GLY A 40 45.67 -1.13 -14.29
CA GLY A 40 46.05 -2.53 -14.10
C GLY A 40 45.65 -3.09 -12.73
N LEU A 41 45.67 -4.42 -12.58
CA LEU A 41 45.24 -5.13 -11.36
C LEU A 41 45.91 -4.61 -10.05
N ILE A 42 47.19 -4.23 -10.12
CA ILE A 42 47.96 -3.73 -8.98
C ILE A 42 47.42 -2.35 -8.53
N GLU A 43 47.08 -1.48 -9.48
CA GLU A 43 46.53 -0.16 -9.20
C GLU A 43 45.11 -0.24 -8.67
N GLN A 44 44.30 -1.16 -9.21
CA GLN A 44 42.96 -1.45 -8.70
C GLN A 44 43.02 -1.91 -7.24
N GLN A 45 43.91 -2.84 -6.89
CA GLN A 45 44.11 -3.29 -5.50
C GLN A 45 44.57 -2.16 -4.57
N ARG A 46 45.44 -1.27 -5.07
CA ARG A 46 45.88 -0.08 -4.33
C ARG A 46 44.75 0.92 -4.11
N LEU A 47 43.87 1.10 -5.07
CA LEU A 47 42.70 1.99 -4.95
C LEU A 47 41.65 1.40 -4.02
N ILE A 48 41.36 0.10 -4.14
CA ILE A 48 40.48 -0.64 -3.22
C ILE A 48 40.95 -0.49 -1.77
N SER A 49 42.23 -0.76 -1.50
CA SER A 49 42.79 -0.67 -0.13
C SER A 49 42.79 0.75 0.44
N ARG A 50 42.66 1.78 -0.40
CA ARG A 50 42.63 3.19 0.01
C ARG A 50 41.27 3.85 -0.16
N ALA A 51 40.22 3.07 -0.42
CA ALA A 51 38.89 3.55 -0.76
C ALA A 51 38.30 4.54 0.27
N GLU A 52 38.58 4.36 1.56
CA GLU A 52 38.12 5.26 2.63
C GLU A 52 38.59 6.71 2.46
N LYS A 53 39.66 6.96 1.69
CA LYS A 53 40.16 8.33 1.47
C LYS A 53 39.29 9.15 0.51
N PHE A 54 38.44 8.48 -0.27
CA PHE A 54 37.69 9.12 -1.34
C PHE A 54 36.26 8.59 -1.49
N ILE A 55 35.85 7.60 -0.67
CA ILE A 55 34.48 7.12 -0.58
C ILE A 55 33.96 7.31 0.84
N SER A 56 32.81 7.95 0.94
CA SER A 56 32.04 8.11 2.17
C SER A 56 30.65 7.54 1.98
N TYR A 57 30.19 6.70 2.91
CA TYR A 57 28.80 6.27 3.00
C TYR A 57 28.09 7.07 4.06
N SER A 58 26.98 7.68 3.68
CA SER A 58 26.01 8.22 4.62
C SER A 58 24.66 7.61 4.32
N PHE A 59 24.05 7.01 5.34
CA PHE A 59 22.70 6.51 5.24
C PHE A 59 21.73 7.59 5.71
N ASP A 60 20.83 8.03 4.84
CA ASP A 60 19.74 8.92 5.25
C ASP A 60 18.65 8.10 5.95
N PHE A 61 18.84 7.91 7.25
CA PHE A 61 17.90 7.17 8.09
C PHE A 61 16.52 7.82 8.14
N GLU A 62 16.42 9.14 8.00
CA GLU A 62 15.14 9.85 8.06
C GLU A 62 14.32 9.64 6.78
N SER A 63 14.99 9.67 5.63
CA SER A 63 14.35 9.30 4.36
C SER A 63 13.92 7.82 4.35
N LEU A 64 14.76 6.89 4.82
CA LEU A 64 14.34 5.48 4.91
C LEU A 64 13.15 5.29 5.85
N LYS A 65 13.18 5.89 7.05
CA LYS A 65 12.06 5.81 8.01
C LYS A 65 10.77 6.33 7.39
N ARG A 66 10.84 7.43 6.63
CA ARG A 66 9.71 8.01 5.92
C ARG A 66 9.13 7.02 4.91
N GLU A 67 9.98 6.44 4.06
CA GLU A 67 9.55 5.45 3.06
C GLU A 67 8.95 4.19 3.71
N LEU A 68 9.56 3.69 4.78
CA LEU A 68 9.02 2.54 5.53
C LEU A 68 7.65 2.87 6.14
N LYS A 69 7.45 4.09 6.66
CA LYS A 69 6.16 4.54 7.18
C LYS A 69 5.11 4.64 6.08
N ILE A 70 5.46 5.16 4.90
CA ILE A 70 4.58 5.21 3.73
C ILE A 70 4.17 3.79 3.31
N ALA A 71 5.13 2.87 3.22
CA ALA A 71 4.88 1.48 2.88
C ALA A 71 3.96 0.77 3.88
N LYS A 72 4.18 0.99 5.19
CA LYS A 72 3.31 0.47 6.26
C LYS A 72 1.88 1.01 6.15
N ASN A 73 1.73 2.33 6.02
CA ASN A 73 0.41 2.95 5.86
C ASN A 73 -0.33 2.43 4.62
N LYS A 74 0.39 2.17 3.53
CA LYS A 74 -0.17 1.59 2.31
C LYS A 74 -0.62 0.14 2.54
N LYS A 75 0.18 -0.66 3.27
CA LYS A 75 -0.19 -2.03 3.66
C LYS A 75 -1.45 -2.05 4.53
N ASP A 76 -1.54 -1.18 5.52
CA ASP A 76 -2.69 -1.09 6.43
C ASP A 76 -3.95 -0.67 5.68
N ARG A 77 -3.85 0.28 4.74
CA ARG A 77 -4.97 0.68 3.86
C ARG A 77 -5.45 -0.49 3.00
N HIS A 78 -4.54 -1.23 2.38
CA HIS A 78 -4.89 -2.39 1.56
C HIS A 78 -5.46 -3.55 2.37
N GLN A 79 -5.10 -3.68 3.65
CA GLN A 79 -5.67 -4.69 4.53
C GLN A 79 -7.15 -4.43 4.79
N ILE A 80 -7.52 -3.20 5.15
CA ILE A 80 -8.93 -2.82 5.36
C ILE A 80 -9.72 -2.98 4.06
N GLU A 81 -9.19 -2.54 2.92
CA GLU A 81 -9.85 -2.72 1.62
C GLU A 81 -10.13 -4.19 1.30
N ARG A 82 -9.19 -5.09 1.62
CA ARG A 82 -9.37 -6.54 1.44
C ARG A 82 -10.41 -7.11 2.38
N GLU A 83 -10.45 -6.67 3.63
CA GLU A 83 -11.49 -7.08 4.58
C GLU A 83 -12.89 -6.67 4.10
N PHE A 84 -13.05 -5.45 3.60
CA PHE A 84 -14.32 -5.01 3.00
C PHE A 84 -14.74 -5.90 1.83
N ILE A 85 -13.81 -6.21 0.93
CA ILE A 85 -14.11 -7.06 -0.23
C ILE A 85 -14.46 -8.48 0.21
N ALA A 86 -13.76 -9.04 1.20
CA ALA A 86 -14.07 -10.35 1.76
C ALA A 86 -15.48 -10.38 2.36
N LEU A 87 -15.91 -9.29 3.01
CA LEU A 87 -17.25 -9.14 3.59
C LEU A 87 -18.35 -8.73 2.57
N ASP A 88 -18.11 -8.97 1.28
CA ASP A 88 -18.97 -8.63 0.14
C ASP A 88 -19.35 -7.14 0.02
N ALA A 89 -18.40 -6.22 0.24
CA ALA A 89 -18.60 -4.82 -0.11
C ALA A 89 -18.93 -4.63 -1.61
N SER A 90 -19.86 -3.71 -1.90
CA SER A 90 -20.23 -3.36 -3.28
C SER A 90 -19.17 -2.47 -3.95
N ALA A 91 -19.14 -2.46 -5.29
CA ALA A 91 -18.23 -1.59 -6.04
C ALA A 91 -18.44 -0.11 -5.69
N ASP A 92 -19.71 0.31 -5.57
CA ASP A 92 -20.06 1.68 -5.18
C ASP A 92 -19.59 2.01 -3.76
N MET A 93 -19.74 1.10 -2.81
CA MET A 93 -19.24 1.30 -1.45
C MET A 93 -17.71 1.46 -1.45
N MET A 94 -17.01 0.62 -2.21
CA MET A 94 -15.54 0.70 -2.32
C MET A 94 -15.09 1.98 -3.02
N LYS A 95 -15.84 2.45 -4.03
CA LYS A 95 -15.59 3.72 -4.69
C LYS A 95 -15.81 4.89 -3.71
N THR A 96 -16.90 4.89 -2.95
CA THR A 96 -17.25 5.99 -2.05
C THR A 96 -16.31 6.07 -0.84
N LEU A 97 -16.02 4.94 -0.18
CA LEU A 97 -15.25 4.94 1.06
C LEU A 97 -13.73 4.92 0.82
N PHE A 98 -13.26 4.34 -0.29
CA PHE A 98 -11.83 4.14 -0.55
C PHE A 98 -11.33 4.82 -1.83
N ALA A 99 -12.18 5.56 -2.55
CA ALA A 99 -11.85 6.08 -3.88
C ALA A 99 -11.33 4.99 -4.83
N MET A 100 -11.79 3.75 -4.64
CA MET A 100 -11.26 2.59 -5.36
C MET A 100 -11.72 2.61 -6.82
N HIS A 101 -10.76 2.46 -7.74
CA HIS A 101 -11.06 2.37 -9.17
C HIS A 101 -11.74 1.03 -9.53
N PRO A 102 -12.75 0.99 -10.43
CA PRO A 102 -13.50 -0.24 -10.76
C PRO A 102 -12.64 -1.41 -11.23
N LYS A 103 -11.58 -1.15 -12.00
CA LYS A 103 -10.61 -2.19 -12.42
C LYS A 103 -9.90 -2.83 -11.23
N VAL A 104 -9.50 -2.03 -10.24
CA VAL A 104 -8.82 -2.50 -9.02
C VAL A 104 -9.77 -3.34 -8.19
N TYR A 105 -11.01 -2.86 -8.00
CA TYR A 105 -12.07 -3.60 -7.31
C TYR A 105 -12.30 -4.98 -7.96
N THR A 106 -12.42 -5.03 -9.28
CA THR A 106 -12.67 -6.27 -10.03
C THR A 106 -11.55 -7.28 -9.83
N SER A 107 -10.29 -6.84 -9.91
CA SER A 107 -9.12 -7.71 -9.67
C SER A 107 -9.08 -8.23 -8.24
N LEU A 108 -9.24 -7.34 -7.25
CA LEU A 108 -9.23 -7.74 -5.84
C LEU A 108 -10.39 -8.69 -5.50
N ARG A 109 -11.58 -8.45 -6.04
CA ARG A 109 -12.75 -9.32 -5.81
C ARG A 109 -12.58 -10.72 -6.41
N LYS A 110 -11.80 -10.87 -7.49
CA LYS A 110 -11.45 -12.18 -8.05
C LYS A 110 -10.47 -12.94 -7.16
N MET A 111 -9.59 -12.22 -6.47
CA MET A 111 -8.55 -12.79 -5.61
C MET A 111 -8.99 -13.00 -4.16
N ALA A 112 -10.08 -12.35 -3.73
CA ALA A 112 -10.57 -12.47 -2.37
C ALA A 112 -11.28 -13.80 -2.16
N ASP A 113 -10.84 -14.55 -1.15
CA ASP A 113 -11.59 -15.68 -0.61
C ASP A 113 -12.90 -15.15 -0.06
N LYS A 114 -14.00 -15.54 -0.70
CA LYS A 114 -15.34 -15.10 -0.29
C LYS A 114 -15.62 -15.74 1.06
N THR A 115 -15.68 -14.95 2.11
CA THR A 115 -16.20 -15.38 3.41
C THR A 115 -17.59 -16.01 3.20
N ASN A 116 -17.93 -17.05 3.98
CA ASN A 116 -19.24 -17.73 3.96
C ASN A 116 -20.37 -16.83 4.51
N LEU A 117 -20.40 -15.56 4.13
CA LEU A 117 -21.54 -14.69 4.38
C LEU A 117 -22.68 -15.16 3.49
N THR A 118 -23.86 -15.22 4.09
CA THR A 118 -25.09 -15.58 3.39
C THR A 118 -25.25 -14.62 2.21
N LYS A 119 -25.26 -15.15 0.98
CA LYS A 119 -25.52 -14.38 -0.25
C LYS A 119 -27.01 -13.98 -0.34
N GLN A 120 -27.56 -13.44 0.74
CA GLN A 120 -28.91 -12.94 0.77
C GLN A 120 -28.98 -11.70 -0.10
N ARG A 121 -29.95 -11.69 -1.04
CA ARG A 121 -30.20 -10.53 -1.91
C ARG A 121 -31.02 -9.45 -1.21
N ASN A 122 -31.80 -9.85 -0.20
CA ASN A 122 -32.69 -9.00 0.58
C ASN A 122 -32.37 -9.14 2.06
N TYR A 123 -32.69 -8.10 2.83
CA TYR A 123 -32.66 -8.11 4.29
C TYR A 123 -34.09 -8.17 4.83
N THR A 124 -34.29 -8.67 6.04
CA THR A 124 -35.58 -8.65 6.75
C THR A 124 -35.75 -7.36 7.56
N ASP A 125 -36.98 -7.06 7.99
CA ASP A 125 -37.27 -5.87 8.81
C ASP A 125 -36.54 -5.93 10.17
N GLU A 126 -36.33 -7.13 10.73
CA GLU A 126 -35.54 -7.33 11.94
C GLU A 126 -34.06 -7.01 11.69
N GLN A 127 -33.51 -7.45 10.55
CA GLN A 127 -32.14 -7.16 10.17
C GLN A 127 -31.94 -5.66 9.93
N GLU A 128 -32.90 -4.99 9.29
CA GLU A 128 -32.90 -3.54 9.10
C GLU A 128 -32.87 -2.81 10.45
N SER A 129 -33.81 -3.14 11.33
CA SER A 129 -33.90 -2.55 12.68
C SER A 129 -32.63 -2.78 13.49
N GLN A 130 -32.07 -3.99 13.42
CA GLN A 130 -30.82 -4.34 14.09
C GLN A 130 -29.65 -3.50 13.56
N VAL A 131 -29.48 -3.40 12.23
CA VAL A 131 -28.41 -2.60 11.61
C VAL A 131 -28.52 -1.12 12.00
N ILE A 132 -29.71 -0.54 11.95
CA ILE A 132 -29.95 0.86 12.30
C ILE A 132 -29.59 1.11 13.77
N SER A 133 -30.06 0.25 14.69
CA SER A 133 -29.78 0.41 16.12
C SER A 133 -28.28 0.33 16.43
N LEU A 134 -27.55 -0.56 15.75
CA LEU A 134 -26.10 -0.67 15.89
C LEU A 134 -25.38 0.55 15.32
N TRP A 135 -25.82 1.04 14.16
CA TRP A 135 -25.23 2.22 13.51
C TRP A 135 -25.28 3.47 14.38
N GLU A 136 -26.41 3.68 15.07
CA GLU A 136 -26.63 4.83 15.95
C GLU A 136 -25.84 4.69 17.26
N ARG A 137 -25.63 3.47 17.76
CA ARG A 137 -24.88 3.21 18.99
C ARG A 137 -23.37 3.25 18.82
N LEU A 138 -22.85 2.78 17.68
CA LEU A 138 -21.41 2.68 17.45
C LEU A 138 -20.77 4.06 17.27
N LYS A 139 -19.57 4.22 17.84
CA LYS A 139 -18.70 5.39 17.68
C LYS A 139 -17.51 5.01 16.79
N GLY A 140 -16.86 6.01 16.19
CA GLY A 140 -15.72 5.80 15.29
C GLY A 140 -16.02 6.22 13.87
N THR A 141 -15.12 5.86 12.94
CA THR A 141 -15.29 6.21 11.53
C THR A 141 -16.37 5.34 10.88
N ASP A 142 -17.00 5.83 9.82
CA ASP A 142 -18.00 5.05 9.07
C ASP A 142 -17.46 3.68 8.65
N LYS A 143 -16.17 3.62 8.27
CA LYS A 143 -15.51 2.36 7.87
C LYS A 143 -15.50 1.35 9.01
N ASP A 144 -15.16 1.79 10.21
CA ASP A 144 -15.11 0.93 11.40
C ASP A 144 -16.51 0.43 11.74
N LYS A 145 -17.50 1.32 11.71
CA LYS A 145 -18.90 0.97 11.96
C LYS A 145 -19.41 -0.09 10.99
N TYR A 146 -19.14 0.06 9.69
CA TYR A 146 -19.54 -0.91 8.68
C TYR A 146 -18.94 -2.30 8.95
N LEU A 147 -17.64 -2.36 9.25
CA LEU A 147 -16.96 -3.62 9.58
C LEU A 147 -17.55 -4.26 10.83
N ASP A 148 -17.73 -3.49 11.90
CA ASP A 148 -18.22 -4.00 13.17
C ASP A 148 -19.65 -4.55 13.05
N ILE A 149 -20.53 -3.84 12.34
CA ILE A 149 -21.90 -4.30 12.09
C ILE A 149 -21.89 -5.59 11.29
N SER A 150 -21.13 -5.66 10.20
CA SER A 150 -21.08 -6.86 9.36
C SER A 150 -20.50 -8.07 10.12
N LYS A 151 -19.42 -7.86 10.89
CA LYS A 151 -18.81 -8.91 11.72
C LYS A 151 -19.75 -9.38 12.85
N THR A 152 -20.50 -8.46 13.46
CA THR A 152 -21.40 -8.78 14.59
C THR A 152 -22.68 -9.46 14.15
N THR A 153 -23.27 -9.03 13.03
CA THR A 153 -24.58 -9.51 12.55
C THR A 153 -24.47 -10.64 11.55
N GLY A 154 -23.29 -10.85 10.94
CA GLY A 154 -23.13 -11.77 9.81
C GLY A 154 -23.79 -11.28 8.51
N ILE A 155 -24.30 -10.04 8.49
CA ILE A 155 -24.91 -9.43 7.31
C ILE A 155 -23.80 -8.89 6.40
N SER A 156 -23.91 -9.09 5.09
CA SER A 156 -22.93 -8.61 4.13
C SER A 156 -22.85 -7.08 4.10
N LEU A 157 -21.65 -6.55 3.85
CA LEU A 157 -21.44 -5.10 3.78
C LEU A 157 -22.29 -4.43 2.70
N ARG A 158 -22.59 -5.13 1.60
CA ARG A 158 -23.55 -4.66 0.58
C ARG A 158 -24.93 -4.36 1.16
N LEU A 159 -25.46 -5.25 2.01
CA LEU A 159 -26.80 -5.07 2.60
C LEU A 159 -26.76 -3.99 3.68
N VAL A 160 -25.74 -4.00 4.56
CA VAL A 160 -25.54 -2.94 5.56
C VAL A 160 -25.47 -1.57 4.88
N TRP A 161 -24.69 -1.44 3.80
CA TRP A 161 -24.59 -0.21 3.01
C TRP A 161 -25.94 0.25 2.47
N LYS A 162 -26.75 -0.67 1.94
CA LYS A 162 -28.08 -0.36 1.38
C LYS A 162 -29.05 0.14 2.45
N ILE A 163 -29.07 -0.49 3.62
CA ILE A 163 -29.93 -0.09 4.75
C ILE A 163 -29.58 1.34 5.18
N ILE A 164 -28.30 1.63 5.40
CA ILE A 164 -27.86 2.94 5.90
C ILE A 164 -28.05 4.05 4.86
N THR A 165 -27.79 3.77 3.57
CA THR A 165 -28.05 4.77 2.51
C THR A 165 -29.54 5.08 2.38
N ASN A 166 -30.42 4.06 2.45
CA ASN A 166 -31.86 4.27 2.47
C ASN A 166 -32.32 5.09 3.67
N GLN A 167 -31.82 4.78 4.87
CA GLN A 167 -32.13 5.52 6.10
C GLN A 167 -31.73 7.00 5.98
N ASN A 168 -30.54 7.28 5.46
CA ASN A 168 -30.04 8.64 5.29
C ASN A 168 -30.86 9.43 4.26
N ASN A 169 -31.23 8.80 3.15
CA ASN A 169 -32.10 9.42 2.14
C ASN A 169 -33.49 9.75 2.72
N ASN A 170 -34.06 8.83 3.51
CA ASN A 170 -35.35 9.06 4.17
C ASN A 170 -35.28 10.19 5.21
N LYS A 171 -34.16 10.31 5.94
CA LYS A 171 -33.93 11.43 6.88
C LYS A 171 -33.85 12.77 6.12
N GLN A 172 -33.17 12.82 4.97
CA GLN A 172 -33.06 14.04 4.14
C GLN A 172 -34.40 14.49 3.55
N MET A 173 -35.23 13.56 3.05
CA MET A 173 -36.55 13.93 2.51
C MET A 173 -37.48 14.53 3.56
N LYS A 174 -37.42 14.05 4.81
CA LYS A 174 -38.23 14.60 5.91
C LYS A 174 -37.83 16.01 6.32
N ILE A 175 -36.56 16.39 6.13
CA ILE A 175 -36.06 17.74 6.43
C ILE A 175 -36.46 18.73 5.33
N ASN A 176 -36.58 18.30 4.08
CA ASN A 176 -36.94 19.18 2.96
C ASN A 176 -38.45 19.46 2.83
N LEU A 177 -39.28 18.78 3.63
CA LEU A 177 -40.75 18.88 3.61
C LEU A 177 -41.32 19.54 4.88
N GLY A 178 -40.48 19.90 5.84
CA GLY A 178 -40.85 20.62 7.07
C GLY A 178 -40.27 22.02 7.06
#